data_AF-A0A2V8NHF7-F1
#
_entry.id   AF-A0A2V8NHF7-F1
#
_cell.length_a   1.000
_cell.length_b   1.000
_cell.length_c   1.000
_cell.angle_alpha   90.00
_cell.angle_beta   90.00
_cell.angle_gamma   90.00
#
_symmetry.space_group_name_H-M   'P 1'
#
loop_
_entity.id
_entity.type
_entity.pdbx_description
1 polymer ?
#
loop_
_entity_poly.entity_id
_entity_poly.type
_entity_poly.pdbx_seq_one_letter_code
_entity_poly.pdbx_strand_id
1 'polypeptide(L)'
;MRKLFAAVLLAGLCLVNASLFAQQFSSQQRAQELAASFNKSKHRVKERRGVTVEKFKEVRSEAVVKADSREFSGTYVASLGTDYPINIVVSADGHVEVTGSEPSRDSILHFTLRDAKIAGGLLTGTKVYADGSTEKFEGVFINRTERDSPTATGSTSFGLGVVYNPPKAESDYGFSLDHLFYELKR
;
A
#
# COMPACT_ATOMS: atom_id res chain seq x y z
N MET A 1 -31.38 -24.15 37.96
CA MET A 1 -29.98 -23.90 37.57
C MET A 1 -29.69 -23.96 36.05
N ARG A 2 -30.62 -24.40 35.18
CA ARG A 2 -30.41 -24.36 33.71
C ARG A 2 -30.61 -22.97 33.05
N LYS A 3 -31.33 -22.04 33.71
CA LYS A 3 -31.60 -20.70 33.17
C LYS A 3 -30.47 -19.68 33.39
N LEU A 4 -29.51 -19.97 34.28
CA LEU A 4 -28.36 -19.09 34.54
C LEU A 4 -27.20 -19.31 33.56
N PHE A 5 -27.08 -20.51 32.95
CA PHE A 5 -26.04 -20.79 31.96
C PHE A 5 -26.32 -20.16 30.58
N ALA A 6 -27.58 -19.92 30.22
CA ALA A 6 -27.93 -19.30 28.94
C ALA A 6 -27.55 -17.81 28.86
N ALA A 7 -27.57 -17.09 29.99
CA ALA A 7 -27.23 -15.66 30.04
C ALA A 7 -25.72 -15.40 29.89
N VAL A 8 -24.87 -16.31 30.38
CA VAL A 8 -23.40 -16.18 30.28
C VAL A 8 -22.92 -16.41 28.85
N LEU A 9 -23.57 -17.31 28.10
CA LEU A 9 -23.21 -17.60 26.70
C LEU A 9 -23.59 -16.45 25.74
N LEU A 10 -24.69 -15.74 26.03
CA LEU A 10 -25.13 -14.60 25.21
C LEU A 10 -24.28 -13.34 25.43
N ALA A 11 -23.79 -13.10 26.66
CA ALA A 11 -22.90 -11.98 26.95
C ALA A 11 -21.49 -12.16 26.36
N GLY A 12 -21.02 -13.41 26.20
CA GLY A 12 -19.73 -13.70 25.55
C GLY A 12 -19.68 -13.37 24.05
N LEU A 13 -20.79 -13.58 23.33
CA LEU A 13 -20.89 -13.33 21.88
C LEU A 13 -20.86 -11.83 21.52
N CYS A 14 -21.31 -10.94 22.40
CA CYS A 14 -21.27 -9.49 22.13
C CYS A 14 -19.85 -8.90 22.24
N LEU A 15 -18.96 -9.49 23.04
CA LEU A 15 -17.61 -8.95 23.25
C LEU A 15 -16.65 -9.27 22.10
N VAL A 16 -16.85 -10.38 21.37
CA VAL A 16 -15.94 -10.78 20.27
C VAL A 16 -16.10 -9.87 19.04
N ASN A 17 -17.32 -9.38 18.78
CA ASN A 17 -17.57 -8.53 17.61
C ASN A 17 -16.95 -7.13 17.75
N ALA A 18 -16.93 -6.56 18.96
CA ALA A 18 -16.37 -5.22 19.19
C ALA A 18 -14.87 -5.12 18.85
N SER A 19 -14.10 -6.19 19.09
CA SER A 19 -12.66 -6.22 18.80
C SER A 19 -12.35 -6.23 17.30
N LEU A 20 -13.17 -6.91 16.49
CA LEU A 20 -12.99 -6.95 15.03
C LEU A 20 -13.25 -5.58 14.39
N PHE A 21 -14.30 -4.88 14.82
CA PHE A 21 -14.59 -3.53 14.33
C PHE A 21 -13.49 -2.53 14.70
N ALA A 22 -12.93 -2.61 15.91
CA ALA A 22 -11.85 -1.72 16.34
C ALA A 22 -10.57 -1.94 15.52
N GLN A 23 -10.20 -3.19 15.23
CA GLN A 23 -9.02 -3.52 14.41
C GLN A 23 -9.20 -3.09 12.95
N GLN A 24 -10.40 -3.21 12.40
CA GLN A 24 -10.69 -2.76 11.04
C GLN A 24 -10.65 -1.23 10.93
N PHE A 25 -11.23 -0.53 11.90
CA PHE A 25 -11.21 0.94 11.95
C PHE A 25 -9.78 1.48 12.05
N SER A 26 -8.94 0.89 12.91
CA SER A 26 -7.54 1.30 13.03
C SER A 26 -6.75 1.05 11.75
N SER A 27 -7.02 -0.08 11.06
CA SER A 27 -6.35 -0.42 9.80
C SER A 27 -6.77 0.52 8.66
N GLN A 28 -8.04 0.91 8.60
CA GLN A 28 -8.53 1.86 7.61
C GLN A 28 -7.96 3.27 7.84
N GLN A 29 -7.90 3.73 9.10
CA GLN A 29 -7.26 5.00 9.41
C GLN A 29 -5.78 4.98 9.00
N ARG A 30 -5.06 3.91 9.33
CA ARG A 30 -3.65 3.74 8.94
C ARG A 30 -3.48 3.71 7.43
N ALA A 31 -4.37 3.05 6.69
CA ALA A 31 -4.38 3.06 5.23
C ALA A 31 -4.58 4.47 4.68
N GLN A 32 -5.49 5.27 5.26
CA GLN A 32 -5.70 6.66 4.84
C GLN A 32 -4.45 7.53 5.11
N GLU A 33 -3.81 7.38 6.27
CA GLU A 33 -2.57 8.09 6.61
C GLU A 33 -1.45 7.75 5.63
N LEU A 34 -1.26 6.47 5.31
CA LEU A 34 -0.26 6.03 4.32
C LEU A 34 -0.61 6.50 2.92
N ALA A 35 -1.86 6.38 2.48
CA ALA A 35 -2.26 6.87 1.16
C ALA A 35 -1.98 8.38 1.04
N ALA A 36 -2.23 9.16 2.08
CA ALA A 36 -1.94 10.58 2.11
C ALA A 36 -0.44 10.90 2.00
N SER A 37 0.47 10.02 2.43
CA SER A 37 1.92 10.22 2.27
C SER A 37 2.37 10.14 0.81
N PHE A 38 1.56 9.53 -0.08
CA PHE A 38 1.78 9.54 -1.53
C PHE A 38 1.24 10.79 -2.23
N ASN A 39 0.57 11.71 -1.52
CA ASN A 39 0.13 12.98 -2.10
C ASN A 39 1.33 13.87 -2.38
N LYS A 40 1.38 14.47 -3.58
CA LYS A 40 2.42 15.43 -3.97
C LYS A 40 1.77 16.57 -4.72
N SER A 41 2.19 17.81 -4.45
CA SER A 41 1.75 18.97 -5.23
C SER A 41 2.92 19.91 -5.48
N LYS A 42 2.96 20.45 -6.69
CA LYS A 42 3.94 21.44 -7.12
C LYS A 42 3.29 22.37 -8.10
N HIS A 43 3.22 23.65 -7.72
CA HIS A 43 2.78 24.72 -8.60
C HIS A 43 3.83 25.82 -8.59
N ARG A 44 4.39 26.15 -9.77
CA ARG A 44 5.37 27.22 -9.92
C ARG A 44 5.07 28.02 -11.18
N VAL A 45 4.94 29.32 -11.03
CA VAL A 45 4.81 30.28 -12.13
C VAL A 45 6.08 31.13 -12.17
N LYS A 46 6.67 31.28 -13.35
CA LYS A 46 7.86 32.12 -13.55
C LYS A 46 7.67 32.98 -14.79
N GLU A 47 7.80 34.29 -14.62
CA GLU A 47 7.79 35.24 -15.73
C GLU A 47 9.21 35.71 -16.06
N ARG A 48 9.57 35.76 -17.34
CA ARG A 48 10.84 36.32 -17.81
C ARG A 48 10.68 36.95 -19.19
N ARG A 49 10.99 38.24 -19.30
CA ARG A 49 10.92 39.00 -20.58
C ARG A 49 9.53 38.89 -21.25
N GLY A 50 8.45 38.97 -20.46
CA GLY A 50 7.08 38.84 -20.96
C GLY A 50 6.63 37.42 -21.29
N VAL A 51 7.46 36.40 -21.04
CA VAL A 51 7.09 34.98 -21.19
C VAL A 51 6.80 34.37 -19.82
N THR A 52 5.59 33.84 -19.65
CA THR A 52 5.17 33.11 -18.44
C THR A 52 5.34 31.61 -18.65
N VAL A 53 6.12 30.98 -17.78
CA VAL A 53 6.27 29.52 -17.71
C VAL A 53 5.60 29.03 -16.43
N GLU A 54 4.57 28.23 -16.58
CA GLU A 54 3.88 27.56 -15.48
C GLU A 54 4.27 26.08 -15.45
N LYS A 55 4.63 25.58 -14.28
CA LYS A 55 4.84 24.16 -13.99
C LYS A 55 3.84 23.74 -12.93
N PHE A 56 2.98 22.80 -13.28
CA PHE A 56 2.00 22.20 -12.38
C PHE A 56 2.20 20.69 -12.34
N LYS A 57 2.15 20.11 -11.14
CA LYS A 57 2.03 18.68 -10.91
C LYS A 57 1.24 18.46 -9.64
N GLU A 58 0.27 17.59 -9.70
CA GLU A 58 -0.47 17.13 -8.54
C GLU A 58 -0.64 15.62 -8.62
N VAL A 59 -0.43 14.95 -7.49
CA VAL A 59 -0.66 13.54 -7.28
C VAL A 59 -1.53 13.45 -6.04
N ARG A 60 -2.70 12.84 -6.20
CA ARG A 60 -3.65 12.58 -5.13
C ARG A 60 -3.88 11.08 -5.02
N SER A 61 -3.77 10.56 -3.82
CA SER A 61 -3.79 9.15 -3.51
C SER A 61 -4.84 8.88 -2.45
N GLU A 62 -5.72 7.91 -2.71
CA GLU A 62 -6.84 7.57 -1.85
C GLU A 62 -6.82 6.07 -1.56
N ALA A 63 -6.92 5.70 -0.28
CA ALA A 63 -6.94 4.30 0.14
C ALA A 63 -8.18 3.58 -0.40
N VAL A 64 -7.98 2.39 -0.95
CA VAL A 64 -9.03 1.56 -1.53
C VAL A 64 -9.37 0.43 -0.58
N VAL A 65 -10.63 0.36 -0.19
CA VAL A 65 -11.19 -0.75 0.58
C VAL A 65 -12.15 -1.49 -0.33
N LYS A 66 -11.97 -2.81 -0.45
CA LYS A 66 -12.86 -3.69 -1.21
C LYS A 66 -13.66 -4.56 -0.26
N ALA A 67 -14.88 -4.91 -0.65
CA ALA A 67 -15.73 -5.82 0.11
C ALA A 67 -15.16 -7.25 0.10
N ASP A 68 -14.57 -7.65 -1.03
CA ASP A 68 -13.89 -8.93 -1.20
C ASP A 68 -12.38 -8.71 -1.36
N SER A 69 -11.58 -9.26 -0.44
CA SER A 69 -10.12 -9.14 -0.46
C SER A 69 -9.48 -9.83 -1.67
N ARG A 70 -10.17 -10.80 -2.29
CA ARG A 70 -9.68 -11.52 -3.46
C ARG A 70 -9.44 -10.62 -4.65
N GLU A 71 -10.18 -9.52 -4.72
CA GLU A 71 -10.03 -8.49 -5.73
C GLU A 71 -8.72 -7.67 -5.62
N PHE A 72 -7.90 -7.92 -4.59
CA PHE A 72 -6.53 -7.41 -4.46
C PHE A 72 -5.47 -8.39 -4.99
N SER A 73 -5.87 -9.57 -5.46
CA SER A 73 -4.92 -10.50 -6.07
C SER A 73 -4.41 -9.96 -7.40
N GLY A 74 -3.13 -10.21 -7.70
CA GLY A 74 -2.52 -9.82 -8.96
C GLY A 74 -1.01 -9.60 -8.84
N THR A 75 -0.40 -9.25 -9.97
CA THR A 75 0.99 -8.83 -10.04
C THR A 75 1.07 -7.32 -10.10
N TYR A 76 1.76 -6.71 -9.15
CA TYR A 76 1.97 -5.28 -9.06
C TYR A 76 3.41 -4.96 -9.45
N VAL A 77 3.63 -3.99 -10.34
CA VAL A 77 4.97 -3.67 -10.87
C VAL A 77 5.31 -2.21 -10.60
N ALA A 78 6.52 -1.96 -10.12
CA ALA A 78 7.01 -0.61 -9.82
C ALA A 78 7.10 0.27 -11.07
N SER A 79 6.61 1.51 -10.98
CA SER A 79 6.70 2.49 -12.07
C SER A 79 8.07 3.19 -12.17
N LEU A 80 9.19 2.44 -12.03
CA LEU A 80 10.56 2.98 -12.05
C LEU A 80 11.41 2.51 -13.25
N GLY A 81 10.80 1.89 -14.26
CA GLY A 81 11.54 1.41 -15.45
C GLY A 81 12.32 0.11 -15.21
N THR A 82 12.20 -0.46 -14.02
CA THR A 82 12.72 -1.76 -13.61
C THR A 82 11.59 -2.64 -13.11
N ASP A 83 11.62 -3.92 -13.47
CA ASP A 83 10.59 -4.89 -13.09
C ASP A 83 10.86 -5.39 -11.66
N TYR A 84 10.37 -4.65 -10.67
CA TYR A 84 10.23 -5.14 -9.29
C TYR A 84 8.78 -5.60 -9.07
N PRO A 85 8.44 -6.86 -9.39
CA PRO A 85 7.09 -7.37 -9.16
C PRO A 85 6.83 -7.66 -7.67
N ILE A 86 5.59 -7.45 -7.26
CA ILE A 86 4.98 -8.01 -6.06
C ILE A 86 3.76 -8.81 -6.52
N ASN A 87 3.77 -10.11 -6.28
CA ASN A 87 2.64 -10.99 -6.58
C ASN A 87 1.85 -11.23 -5.31
N ILE A 88 0.56 -10.95 -5.35
CA ILE A 88 -0.38 -11.17 -4.25
C ILE A 88 -1.41 -12.18 -4.71
N VAL A 89 -1.59 -13.24 -3.94
CA VAL A 89 -2.65 -14.23 -4.12
C VAL A 89 -3.48 -14.26 -2.85
N VAL A 90 -4.79 -14.09 -2.99
CA VAL A 90 -5.73 -14.20 -1.87
C VAL A 90 -6.66 -15.37 -2.15
N SER A 91 -6.56 -16.40 -1.31
CA SER A 91 -7.36 -17.61 -1.40
C SER A 91 -8.81 -17.39 -0.99
N ALA A 92 -9.69 -18.35 -1.32
CA ALA A 92 -11.12 -18.27 -1.01
C ALA A 92 -11.43 -18.25 0.50
N ASP A 93 -10.53 -18.77 1.32
CA ASP A 93 -10.59 -18.75 2.79
C ASP A 93 -10.01 -17.46 3.40
N GLY A 94 -9.54 -16.52 2.58
CA GLY A 94 -8.93 -15.27 3.00
C GLY A 94 -7.45 -15.36 3.34
N HIS A 95 -6.79 -16.52 3.13
CA HIS A 95 -5.34 -16.63 3.26
C HIS A 95 -4.64 -15.76 2.20
N VAL A 96 -3.61 -15.02 2.60
CA VAL A 96 -2.87 -14.11 1.72
C VAL A 96 -1.45 -14.65 1.54
N GLU A 97 -1.06 -14.91 0.30
CA GLU A 97 0.32 -15.23 -0.08
C GLU A 97 0.90 -14.06 -0.85
N VAL A 98 2.09 -13.63 -0.45
CA VAL A 98 2.80 -12.55 -1.16
C VAL A 98 4.24 -12.94 -1.39
N THR A 99 4.67 -12.77 -2.64
CA THR A 99 6.08 -12.85 -3.04
C THR A 99 6.45 -11.55 -3.74
N GLY A 100 7.71 -11.16 -3.69
CA GLY A 100 8.14 -9.98 -4.39
C GLY A 100 9.65 -9.87 -4.54
N SER A 101 10.04 -8.82 -5.22
CA SER A 101 11.43 -8.42 -5.35
C SER A 101 11.56 -6.91 -5.15
N GLU A 102 12.68 -6.48 -4.59
CA GLU A 102 12.99 -5.06 -4.38
C GLU A 102 14.46 -4.75 -4.65
N PRO A 103 14.79 -3.49 -4.96
CA PRO A 103 16.18 -3.07 -5.14
C PRO A 103 16.97 -3.25 -3.84
N SER A 104 18.22 -3.68 -3.99
CA SER A 104 19.26 -3.61 -2.96
C SER A 104 20.54 -3.05 -3.57
N ARG A 105 21.50 -2.68 -2.72
CA ARG A 105 22.72 -2.00 -3.11
C ARG A 105 23.54 -2.74 -4.18
N ASP A 106 23.53 -4.07 -4.13
CA ASP A 106 24.42 -4.88 -4.97
C ASP A 106 23.65 -5.89 -5.85
N SER A 107 22.33 -6.03 -5.66
CA SER A 107 21.51 -7.02 -6.36
C SER A 107 20.00 -6.77 -6.16
N ILE A 108 19.17 -7.63 -6.77
CA ILE A 108 17.74 -7.70 -6.50
C ILE A 108 17.51 -8.64 -5.32
N LEU A 109 16.78 -8.20 -4.29
CA LEU A 109 16.39 -9.06 -3.19
C LEU A 109 14.99 -9.62 -3.42
N HIS A 110 14.87 -10.94 -3.36
CA HIS A 110 13.59 -11.62 -3.37
C HIS A 110 13.10 -11.86 -1.93
N PHE A 111 11.81 -11.71 -1.72
CA PHE A 111 11.17 -11.96 -0.43
C PHE A 111 9.85 -12.69 -0.56
N THR A 112 9.47 -13.34 0.53
CA THR A 112 8.10 -13.79 0.79
C THR A 112 7.55 -13.03 1.99
N LEU A 113 6.25 -12.75 2.04
CA LEU A 113 5.63 -12.21 3.26
C LEU A 113 5.08 -13.35 4.11
N ARG A 114 5.67 -13.53 5.29
CA ARG A 114 5.09 -14.35 6.35
C ARG A 114 4.00 -13.57 7.09
N ASP A 115 2.96 -14.28 7.50
CA ASP A 115 1.84 -13.73 8.28
C ASP A 115 1.13 -12.57 7.54
N ALA A 116 1.05 -12.68 6.21
CA ALA A 116 0.47 -11.65 5.38
C ALA A 116 -1.04 -11.53 5.63
N LYS A 117 -1.52 -10.29 5.71
CA LYS A 117 -2.94 -9.98 5.92
C LYS A 117 -3.35 -8.70 5.23
N ILE A 118 -4.59 -8.65 4.74
CA ILE A 118 -5.22 -7.45 4.18
C ILE A 118 -6.37 -7.03 5.09
N ALA A 119 -6.33 -5.81 5.60
CA ALA A 119 -7.41 -5.24 6.42
C ALA A 119 -7.58 -3.75 6.11
N GLY A 120 -8.79 -3.30 5.80
CA GLY A 120 -9.07 -1.88 5.56
C GLY A 120 -8.24 -1.24 4.43
N GLY A 121 -7.85 -2.01 3.41
CA GLY A 121 -6.98 -1.55 2.32
C GLY A 121 -5.48 -1.56 2.64
N LEU A 122 -5.10 -2.05 3.83
CA LEU A 122 -3.71 -2.18 4.27
C LEU A 122 -3.25 -3.64 4.13
N LEU A 123 -2.16 -3.86 3.39
CA LEU A 123 -1.40 -5.10 3.36
C LEU A 123 -0.25 -5.01 4.37
N THR A 124 -0.19 -5.96 5.30
CA THR A 124 0.90 -6.06 6.26
C THR A 124 1.46 -7.48 6.30
N GLY A 125 2.70 -7.61 6.75
CA GLY A 125 3.36 -8.90 6.93
C GLY A 125 4.80 -8.74 7.37
N THR A 126 5.55 -9.82 7.36
CA THR A 126 7.01 -9.80 7.58
C THR A 126 7.70 -10.35 6.34
N LYS A 127 8.50 -9.52 5.67
CA LYS A 127 9.41 -9.99 4.61
C LYS A 127 10.38 -11.01 5.21
N VAL A 128 10.55 -12.11 4.52
CA VAL A 128 11.58 -13.12 4.79
C VAL A 128 12.41 -13.26 3.52
N TYR A 129 13.70 -12.97 3.62
CA TYR A 129 14.66 -13.05 2.53
C TYR A 129 15.38 -14.41 2.52
N ALA A 130 16.12 -14.69 1.44
CA ALA A 130 16.84 -15.95 1.27
C ALA A 130 17.93 -16.20 2.33
N ASP A 131 18.54 -15.14 2.87
CA ASP A 131 19.52 -15.21 3.96
C ASP A 131 18.89 -15.40 5.35
N GLY A 132 17.56 -15.48 5.42
CA GLY A 132 16.80 -15.59 6.66
C GLY A 132 16.59 -14.27 7.41
N SER A 133 17.13 -13.16 6.89
CA SER A 133 16.83 -11.83 7.44
C SER A 133 15.35 -11.49 7.26
N THR A 134 14.86 -10.59 8.11
CA THR A 134 13.44 -10.22 8.12
C THR A 134 13.22 -8.72 8.27
N GLU A 135 12.11 -8.25 7.73
CA GLU A 135 11.73 -6.83 7.76
C GLU A 135 10.21 -6.70 7.81
N LYS A 136 9.69 -5.74 8.57
CA LYS A 136 8.25 -5.46 8.56
C LYS A 136 7.82 -4.92 7.21
N PHE A 137 6.70 -5.41 6.69
CA PHE A 137 6.08 -4.92 5.47
C PHE A 137 4.81 -4.16 5.80
N GLU A 138 4.66 -2.99 5.22
CA GLU A 138 3.42 -2.22 5.23
C GLU A 138 3.21 -1.60 3.84
N GLY A 139 2.07 -1.92 3.23
CA GLY A 139 1.66 -1.38 1.95
C GLY A 139 0.17 -1.05 1.95
N VAL A 140 -0.22 -0.04 1.19
CA VAL A 140 -1.61 0.42 1.08
C VAL A 140 -2.09 0.32 -0.36
N PHE A 141 -3.25 -0.28 -0.57
CA PHE A 141 -3.90 -0.26 -1.88
C PHE A 141 -4.50 1.13 -2.12
N ILE A 142 -4.13 1.77 -3.22
CA ILE A 142 -4.54 3.14 -3.52
C ILE A 142 -5.01 3.31 -4.96
N ASN A 143 -5.96 4.22 -5.13
CA ASN A 143 -6.19 4.90 -6.40
C ASN A 143 -5.32 6.16 -6.41
N ARG A 144 -4.40 6.24 -7.35
CA ARG A 144 -3.48 7.36 -7.54
C ARG A 144 -3.90 8.15 -8.78
N THR A 145 -4.32 9.39 -8.57
CA THR A 145 -4.73 10.32 -9.62
C THR A 145 -3.65 11.38 -9.83
N GLU A 146 -3.15 11.50 -11.05
CA GLU A 146 -2.15 12.50 -11.44
C GLU A 146 -2.73 13.58 -12.34
N ARG A 147 -2.35 14.84 -12.11
CA ARG A 147 -2.68 15.99 -12.96
C ARG A 147 -1.45 16.81 -13.27
N ASP A 148 -1.28 17.19 -14.53
CA ASP A 148 -0.19 18.04 -15.01
C ASP A 148 -0.64 19.49 -15.30
N SER A 149 -1.93 19.79 -15.11
CA SER A 149 -2.45 21.16 -15.08
C SER A 149 -3.69 21.26 -14.16
N PRO A 150 -4.06 22.48 -13.69
CA PRO A 150 -5.25 22.67 -12.85
C PRO A 150 -6.57 22.26 -13.52
N THR A 151 -6.62 22.32 -14.86
CA THR A 151 -7.82 22.02 -15.66
C THR A 151 -7.82 20.62 -16.24
N ALA A 152 -6.74 19.85 -16.07
CA ALA A 152 -6.68 18.46 -16.53
C ALA A 152 -7.61 17.57 -15.71
N THR A 153 -8.34 16.67 -16.38
CA THR A 153 -9.19 15.63 -15.76
C THR A 153 -8.39 14.71 -14.83
N GLY A 154 -7.10 14.52 -15.15
CA GLY A 154 -6.19 13.62 -14.45
C GLY A 154 -6.23 12.19 -14.96
N SER A 155 -5.20 11.43 -14.64
CA SER A 155 -5.09 9.99 -14.93
C SER A 155 -5.07 9.22 -13.62
N THR A 156 -5.99 8.27 -13.45
CA THR A 156 -6.07 7.43 -12.25
C THR A 156 -5.57 6.02 -12.53
N SER A 157 -4.61 5.56 -11.73
CA SER A 157 -4.15 4.18 -11.70
C SER A 157 -4.38 3.53 -10.35
N PHE A 158 -4.61 2.22 -10.35
CA PHE A 158 -4.78 1.42 -9.14
C PHE A 158 -3.50 0.64 -8.86
N GLY A 159 -3.08 0.60 -7.60
CA GLY A 159 -1.87 -0.09 -7.22
C GLY A 159 -1.64 -0.20 -5.73
N LEU A 160 -0.43 -0.62 -5.38
CA LEU A 160 0.07 -0.80 -4.03
C LEU A 160 1.15 0.26 -3.75
N GLY A 161 0.89 1.17 -2.82
CA GLY A 161 1.88 2.09 -2.27
C GLY A 161 2.62 1.44 -1.10
N VAL A 162 3.94 1.29 -1.21
CA VAL A 162 4.82 0.75 -0.16
C VAL A 162 5.70 1.86 0.40
N VAL A 163 5.78 1.95 1.73
CA VAL A 163 6.67 2.88 2.43
C VAL A 163 7.86 2.11 3.00
N TYR A 164 9.07 2.59 2.74
CA TYR A 164 10.30 2.01 3.25
C TYR A 164 10.79 2.79 4.46
N ASN A 165 10.99 2.09 5.57
CA ASN A 165 11.57 2.67 6.77
C ASN A 165 12.58 1.68 7.42
N PRO A 166 13.90 1.95 7.32
CA PRO A 166 14.52 3.11 6.68
C PRO A 166 14.33 3.11 5.15
N PRO A 167 14.50 4.25 4.47
CA PRO A 167 14.52 4.31 3.02
C PRO A 167 15.51 3.33 2.39
N LYS A 168 15.14 2.74 1.25
CA LYS A 168 16.03 1.85 0.49
C LYS A 168 16.95 2.69 -0.37
N ALA A 169 18.26 2.47 -0.30
CA ALA A 169 19.20 3.15 -1.18
C ALA A 169 19.23 2.44 -2.55
N GLU A 170 19.05 3.19 -3.63
CA GLU A 170 19.38 2.69 -4.97
C GLU A 170 20.83 3.07 -5.26
N SER A 171 21.69 2.06 -5.37
CA SER A 171 23.16 2.18 -5.42
C SER A 171 23.67 3.03 -6.58
N ASP A 172 22.98 3.01 -7.70
CA ASP A 172 23.55 3.44 -8.97
C ASP A 172 23.30 4.92 -9.26
N TYR A 173 22.34 5.53 -8.55
CA TYR A 173 21.88 6.90 -8.84
C TYR A 173 21.90 7.84 -7.63
N GLY A 174 22.31 7.36 -6.45
CA GLY A 174 22.50 8.19 -5.26
C GLY A 174 21.20 8.79 -4.69
N PHE A 175 20.06 8.17 -4.96
CA PHE A 175 18.78 8.54 -4.36
C PHE A 175 18.28 7.46 -3.39
N SER A 176 17.51 7.89 -2.38
CA SER A 176 16.78 6.99 -1.49
C SER A 176 15.33 6.84 -1.94
N LEU A 177 14.82 5.62 -1.85
CA LEU A 177 13.43 5.26 -2.07
C LEU A 177 12.74 5.17 -0.71
N ASP A 178 12.03 6.23 -0.36
CA ASP A 178 11.19 6.26 0.83
C ASP A 178 9.80 5.67 0.54
N HIS A 179 9.33 5.84 -0.70
CA HIS A 179 8.00 5.46 -1.17
C HIS A 179 8.08 4.89 -2.58
N LEU A 180 7.36 3.81 -2.82
CA LEU A 180 7.24 3.23 -4.15
C LEU A 180 5.79 2.82 -4.44
N PHE A 181 5.31 3.18 -5.62
CA PHE A 181 3.99 2.80 -6.11
C PHE A 181 4.15 1.69 -7.15
N TYR A 182 3.50 0.56 -6.89
CA TYR A 182 3.44 -0.59 -7.76
C TYR A 182 2.07 -0.63 -8.42
N GLU A 183 1.99 -0.46 -9.73
CA GLU A 183 0.73 -0.48 -10.46
C GLU A 183 0.31 -1.93 -10.74
N LEU A 184 -1.00 -2.23 -10.64
CA LEU A 184 -1.52 -3.54 -11.01
C LEU A 184 -1.31 -3.79 -12.51
N LYS A 185 -0.56 -4.85 -12.84
CA LYS A 185 -0.32 -5.26 -14.23
C LYS A 185 -1.63 -5.76 -14.85
N ARG A 186 -2.00 -5.18 -15.99
CA ARG A 186 -3.18 -5.57 -16.79
C ARG A 186 -2.87 -6.70 -17.75
#